data_AF-A0A4V2NWV8-F1
#
_entry.id   AF-A0A4V2NWV8-F1
#
_cell.length_a   1.000
_cell.length_b   1.000
_cell.length_c   1.000
_cell.angle_alpha   90.00
_cell.angle_beta   90.00
_cell.angle_gamma   90.00
#
_symmetry.space_group_name_H-M   'P 1'
#
loop_
_entity.id
_entity.type
_entity.pdbx_description
1 polymer ?
#
loop_
_entity_poly.entity_id
_entity_poly.type
_entity_poly.pdbx_seq_one_letter_code
_entity_poly.pdbx_strand_id
1 'polypeptide(L)'
;MEGQSRISLEELRRSLGRVARTVEGGRAVVVERRGEEAFALVPMRLYRFLEEERRKLLQATEEARGSFSDMSGEEVEALVAAELEEASSTERKASSARRASS
;
A
#
# COMPACT_ATOMS: atom_id res chain seq x y z
N MET A 1 15.93 -2.60 1.16
CA MET A 1 15.24 -2.19 -0.09
C MET A 1 16.26 -2.33 -1.20
N GLU A 2 16.34 -3.50 -1.84
CA GLU A 2 17.28 -3.71 -2.95
C GLU A 2 16.85 -2.85 -4.14
N GLY A 3 17.82 -2.16 -4.73
CA GLY A 3 17.61 -1.08 -5.70
C GLY A 3 16.76 -1.51 -6.88
N GLN A 4 15.69 -0.74 -7.15
CA GLN A 4 14.95 -0.83 -8.39
C GLN A 4 15.92 -0.60 -9.55
N SER A 5 16.08 -1.60 -10.42
CA SER A 5 16.84 -1.43 -11.65
C SER A 5 16.05 -0.52 -12.58
N ARG A 6 16.59 0.67 -12.83
CA ARG A 6 16.10 1.63 -13.82
C ARG A 6 16.92 1.48 -15.10
N ILE A 7 16.25 1.43 -16.24
CA ILE A 7 16.89 1.34 -17.55
C ILE A 7 16.21 2.28 -18.54
N SER A 8 16.95 2.73 -19.56
CA SER A 8 16.35 3.49 -20.65
C SER A 8 15.54 2.60 -21.60
N LEU A 9 14.57 3.18 -22.32
CA LEU A 9 13.84 2.48 -23.39
C LEU A 9 14.78 1.92 -24.48
N GLU A 10 15.89 2.61 -24.76
CA GLU A 10 16.88 2.15 -25.74
C GLU A 10 17.64 0.92 -25.25
N GLU A 11 18.02 0.90 -23.97
CA GLU A 11 18.66 -0.26 -23.34
C GLU A 11 17.72 -1.47 -23.30
N LEU A 12 16.45 -1.25 -22.97
CA LEU A 12 15.43 -2.31 -23.00
C LEU A 12 15.35 -2.96 -24.39
N ARG A 13 15.32 -2.15 -25.46
CA ARG A 13 15.25 -2.66 -26.84
C ARG A 13 16.46 -3.50 -27.21
N ARG A 14 17.66 -3.12 -26.74
CA ARG A 14 18.91 -3.84 -27.01
C ARG A 14 19.06 -5.12 -26.18
N SER A 15 18.43 -5.17 -25.00
CA SER A 15 18.69 -6.20 -23.98
C SER A 15 17.43 -6.91 -23.48
N LEU A 16 16.35 -6.94 -24.27
CA LEU A 16 15.04 -7.45 -23.84
C LEU A 16 15.10 -8.85 -23.21
N GLY A 17 15.84 -9.79 -23.80
CA GLY A 17 15.96 -11.15 -23.27
C GLY A 17 16.73 -11.26 -21.94
N ARG A 18 17.60 -10.29 -21.63
CA ARG A 18 18.24 -10.19 -20.30
C ARG A 18 17.25 -9.63 -19.28
N VAL A 19 16.57 -8.54 -19.65
CA VAL A 19 15.57 -7.89 -18.80
C VAL A 19 14.41 -8.84 -18.47
N ALA A 20 13.94 -9.60 -19.45
CA ALA A 20 12.88 -10.60 -19.25
C ALA A 20 13.27 -11.63 -18.17
N ARG A 21 14.50 -12.16 -18.21
CA ARG A 21 15.01 -13.10 -17.18
C ARG A 21 15.13 -12.46 -15.80
N THR A 22 15.53 -11.19 -15.72
CA THR A 22 15.53 -10.44 -14.46
C THR A 22 14.12 -10.31 -13.88
N VAL A 23 13.13 -10.03 -14.74
CA VAL A 23 11.73 -9.91 -14.35
C VAL A 23 11.13 -11.27 -13.96
N GLU A 24 11.44 -12.34 -14.68
CA GLU A 24 11.07 -13.71 -14.31
C GLU A 24 11.63 -14.12 -12.93
N GLY A 25 12.83 -13.65 -12.60
CA GLY A 25 13.46 -13.83 -11.29
C GLY A 25 12.80 -13.06 -10.14
N GLY A 26 11.67 -12.38 -10.38
CA GLY A 26 10.90 -11.69 -9.35
C GLY A 26 11.22 -10.20 -9.20
N ARG A 27 12.15 -9.66 -9.98
CA ARG A 27 12.58 -8.25 -9.85
C ARG A 27 11.81 -7.34 -10.79
N ALA A 28 11.25 -6.26 -10.27
CA ALA A 28 10.68 -5.20 -11.11
C ALA A 28 11.78 -4.37 -11.77
N VAL A 29 11.54 -3.93 -13.01
CA VAL A 29 12.43 -3.04 -13.76
C VAL A 29 11.65 -1.83 -14.22
N VAL A 30 12.12 -0.63 -13.88
CA VAL A 30 11.50 0.62 -14.31
C VAL A 30 12.16 1.07 -15.61
N VAL A 31 11.34 1.45 -16.59
CA VAL A 31 11.77 1.86 -17.91
C VAL A 31 11.53 3.34 -18.06
N GLU A 32 12.62 4.06 -18.35
CA GLU A 32 12.63 5.50 -18.50
C GLU A 32 12.65 5.92 -19.97
N ARG A 33 12.04 7.06 -20.26
CA ARG A 33 12.12 7.72 -21.57
C ARG A 33 12.27 9.21 -21.34
N ARG A 34 13.33 9.81 -21.89
CA ARG A 34 13.65 11.25 -21.72
C ARG A 34 13.82 11.67 -20.25
N GLY A 35 14.32 10.76 -19.41
CA GLY A 35 14.57 11.02 -17.99
C GLY A 35 13.33 10.90 -17.08
N GLU A 36 12.20 10.44 -17.61
CA GLU A 36 10.97 10.20 -16.85
C GLU A 36 10.61 8.72 -16.80
N GLU A 37 10.06 8.26 -15.68
CA GLU A 37 9.54 6.90 -15.51
C GLU A 37 8.31 6.71 -16.41
N ALA A 38 8.45 5.93 -17.48
CA ALA A 38 7.39 5.76 -18.48
C ALA A 38 6.50 4.55 -18.18
N PHE A 39 7.11 3.42 -17.82
CA PHE A 39 6.41 2.20 -17.42
C PHE A 39 7.34 1.27 -16.64
N ALA A 40 6.79 0.24 -16.00
CA ALA A 40 7.55 -0.79 -15.32
C ALA A 40 7.24 -2.19 -15.89
N LEU A 41 8.26 -3.03 -15.95
CA LEU A 41 8.12 -4.46 -16.22
C LEU A 41 8.13 -5.20 -14.89
N VAL A 42 7.08 -5.98 -14.65
CA VAL A 42 6.89 -6.75 -13.42
C VAL A 42 6.52 -8.20 -13.74
N PRO A 43 6.87 -9.15 -12.86
CA PRO A 43 6.40 -10.52 -13.01
C PRO A 43 4.87 -10.54 -13.03
N MET A 44 4.27 -11.29 -13.94
CA MET A 44 2.80 -11.37 -14.07
C MET A 44 2.12 -11.83 -12.77
N ARG A 45 2.77 -12.70 -11.99
CA ARG A 45 2.29 -13.13 -10.68
C ARG A 45 2.20 -11.95 -9.69
N LEU A 46 3.20 -11.08 -9.68
CA LEU A 46 3.22 -9.87 -8.85
C LEU A 46 2.13 -8.90 -9.30
N TYR A 47 1.99 -8.68 -10.61
CA TYR A 47 0.93 -7.81 -11.15
C TYR A 47 -0.47 -8.27 -10.71
N ARG A 48 -0.79 -9.57 -10.88
CA ARG A 48 -2.08 -10.14 -10.47
C ARG A 48 -2.34 -10.00 -8.98
N PHE A 49 -1.33 -10.28 -8.17
CA PHE A 49 -1.42 -10.11 -6.73
C PHE A 49 -1.74 -8.65 -6.35
N LEU A 50 -1.03 -7.67 -6.92
CA LEU A 50 -1.28 -6.26 -6.65
C LEU A 50 -2.66 -5.79 -7.12
N GLU A 51 -3.15 -6.30 -8.25
CA GLU A 51 -4.51 -6.04 -8.73
C GLU A 51 -5.58 -6.60 -7.77
N GLU A 52 -5.38 -7.81 -7.25
CA GLU A 52 -6.28 -8.42 -6.27
C GLU A 52 -6.29 -7.65 -4.95
N GLU A 53 -5.12 -7.28 -4.43
CA GLU A 53 -5.01 -6.48 -3.21
C GLU A 53 -5.64 -5.10 -3.37
N ARG A 54 -5.43 -4.45 -4.53
CA ARG A 54 -6.09 -3.18 -4.85
C ARG A 54 -7.61 -3.34 -4.87
N ARG A 55 -8.14 -4.41 -5.46
CA ARG A 55 -9.58 -4.67 -5.51
C ARG A 55 -10.15 -4.85 -4.10
N LYS A 56 -9.51 -5.65 -3.26
CA LYS A 56 -9.92 -5.86 -1.86
C LYS A 56 -9.93 -4.55 -1.09
N LEU A 57 -8.91 -3.70 -1.27
CA LEU A 57 -8.83 -2.41 -0.59
C LEU A 57 -9.94 -1.46 -1.03
N LEU A 58 -10.23 -1.39 -2.34
CA LEU A 58 -11.34 -0.58 -2.85
C LEU A 58 -12.67 -1.08 -2.32
N GLN A 59 -12.90 -2.39 -2.33
CA GLN A 59 -14.12 -2.99 -1.80
C GLN A 59 -14.29 -2.70 -0.30
N ALA A 60 -13.24 -2.89 0.51
CA ALA A 60 -13.29 -2.56 1.93
C ALA A 60 -13.55 -1.07 2.18
N THR A 61 -13.00 -0.19 1.34
CA THR A 61 -13.25 1.27 1.44
C THR A 61 -14.69 1.61 1.06
N GLU A 62 -15.26 0.93 0.06
CA GLU A 62 -16.65 1.10 -0.36
C GLU A 62 -17.63 0.56 0.68
N GLU A 63 -17.37 -0.62 1.23
CA GLU A 63 -18.14 -1.21 2.34
C GLU A 63 -18.11 -0.33 3.59
N ALA A 64 -16.94 0.21 3.94
CA ALA A 64 -16.81 1.17 5.02
C ALA A 64 -17.65 2.43 4.74
N ARG A 65 -17.52 3.01 3.53
CA ARG A 65 -18.28 4.20 3.13
C ARG A 65 -19.79 3.96 3.15
N GLY A 66 -20.26 2.80 2.69
CA GLY A 66 -21.67 2.40 2.75
C GLY A 66 -22.16 2.29 4.19
N SER A 67 -21.39 1.61 5.03
CA SER A 67 -21.69 1.46 6.46
C SER A 67 -21.80 2.82 7.16
N PHE A 68 -20.89 3.76 6.87
CA PHE A 68 -20.96 5.11 7.41
C PHE A 68 -22.08 5.97 6.80
N SER A 69 -22.50 5.71 5.56
CA SER A 69 -23.62 6.45 4.95
C SER A 69 -24.98 6.00 5.43
N ASP A 70 -25.09 4.74 5.87
CA ASP A 70 -26.31 4.17 6.44
C ASP A 70 -26.49 4.54 7.92
N MET A 71 -25.46 5.11 8.55
CA MET A 71 -25.50 5.62 9.93
C MET A 71 -26.02 7.06 9.96
N SER A 72 -26.86 7.35 10.95
CA SER A 72 -27.27 8.71 11.29
C SER A 72 -26.11 9.51 11.90
N GLY A 73 -26.22 10.85 11.90
CA GLY A 73 -25.17 11.72 12.48
C GLY A 73 -24.85 11.42 13.95
N GLU A 74 -25.86 11.06 14.76
CA GLU A 74 -25.68 10.66 16.16
C GLU A 74 -24.91 9.33 16.30
N GLU A 75 -25.14 8.37 15.40
CA GLU A 75 -24.44 7.07 15.42
C GLU A 75 -22.97 7.23 15.03
N VAL A 76 -22.67 8.14 14.09
CA VAL A 76 -21.29 8.46 13.72
C VAL A 76 -20.56 9.19 14.87
N GLU A 77 -21.21 10.17 15.51
CA GLU A 77 -20.63 10.87 16.66
C GLU A 77 -20.37 9.93 17.85
N ALA A 78 -21.29 9.01 18.12
CA ALA A 78 -21.11 8.00 19.17
C ALA A 78 -19.93 7.06 18.88
N LEU A 79 -19.76 6.64 17.61
CA LEU A 79 -18.65 5.78 17.20
C LEU A 79 -17.29 6.48 17.35
N VAL A 80 -17.21 7.75 16.92
CA VAL A 80 -15.99 8.57 17.04
C VAL A 80 -15.67 8.86 18.51
N ALA A 81 -16.68 9.15 19.33
CA ALA A 81 -16.50 9.37 20.77
C ALA A 81 -15.96 8.12 21.48
N ALA A 82 -16.48 6.93 21.14
CA ALA A 82 -16.00 5.66 21.68
C ALA A 82 -14.55 5.37 21.29
N GLU A 83 -14.18 5.59 20.02
CA GLU A 83 -12.80 5.38 19.53
C GLU A 83 -11.81 6.36 20.20
N LEU A 84 -12.21 7.63 20.38
CA LEU A 84 -11.41 8.63 21.09
C LEU A 84 -11.25 8.29 22.58
N GLU A 85 -12.29 7.77 23.23
CA GLU A 85 -12.19 7.28 24.60
C GLU A 85 -11.24 6.08 24.71
N GLU A 86 -11.30 5.14 23.77
CA GLU A 86 -10.46 3.95 23.76
C GLU A 86 -8.98 4.28 23.50
N ALA A 87 -8.71 5.19 22.57
CA ALA A 87 -7.37 5.73 22.31
C ALA A 87 -6.80 6.45 23.55
N SER A 88 -7.59 7.33 24.17
CA SER A 88 -7.16 8.07 25.38
C SER A 88 -6.97 7.17 26.61
N SER A 89 -7.71 6.06 26.68
CA SER A 89 -7.60 5.07 27.74
C SER A 89 -6.35 4.22 27.58
N THR A 90 -5.96 3.93 26.33
CA THR A 90 -4.75 3.19 25.99
C THR A 90 -3.49 4.02 26.29
N GLU A 91 -3.50 5.33 26.00
CA GLU A 91 -2.41 6.24 26.36
C GLU A 91 -2.25 6.43 27.88
N ARG A 92 -3.36 6.47 28.62
CA ARG A 92 -3.36 6.53 30.09
C ARG A 92 -2.80 5.25 30.72
N LYS A 93 -3.11 4.07 30.15
CA LYS A 93 -2.51 2.79 30.59
C LYS A 93 -1.02 2.71 30.26
N ALA A 94 -0.60 3.17 29.08
CA ALA A 94 0.82 3.17 28.69
C ALA A 94 1.67 4.15 29.52
N SER A 95 1.14 5.32 29.88
CA SER A 95 1.82 6.29 30.74
C SER A 95 1.86 5.86 32.22
N SER A 96 0.82 5.17 32.71
CA SER A 96 0.81 4.58 34.04
C SER A 96 1.82 3.43 34.18
N ALA A 97 1.94 2.56 33.16
CA ALA A 97 2.92 1.48 33.14
C ALA A 97 4.39 1.97 33.16
N ARG A 98 4.68 3.11 32.52
CA ARG A 98 6.02 3.75 32.54
C ARG A 98 6.36 4.42 33.87
N ARG A 99 5.36 4.84 34.65
CA ARG A 99 5.54 5.45 35.98
C ARG A 99 5.73 4.41 37.09
N ALA A 100 5.15 3.22 36.94
CA ALA A 100 5.29 2.13 37.92
C ALA A 100 6.60 1.33 37.77
N SER A 101 7.40 1.63 36.76
CA SER A 101 8.68 0.97 36.44
C SER A 101 9.90 1.88 36.64
N SER A 102 9.71 3.08 37.21
CA SER A 102 10.75 3.97 37.74
C SER A 102 10.72 3.96 39.27
#